data_AF-A0AAX6HFH9-F1
#
_entry.id   AF-A0AAX6HFH9-F1
#
_cell.length_a   1.000
_cell.length_b   1.000
_cell.length_c   1.000
_cell.angle_alpha   90.00
_cell.angle_beta   90.00
_cell.angle_gamma   90.00
#
_symmetry.space_group_name_H-M   'P 1'
#
loop_
_entity.id
_entity.type
_entity.pdbx_description
1 polymer ?
#
loop_
_entity_poly.entity_id
_entity_poly.type
_entity_poly.pdbx_seq_one_letter_code
_entity_poly.pdbx_strand_id
1 'polypeptide(L)'
;MLSKGQGKTMGSYYQLLNALAEDGRLEEAEELWNKIFSENLESLPRIFFIKMISIYYDKGMNEKMFEVFADMEELGVQPDQAIVRMVGDVFQKMGMLDKYDKLKKKYPPTSWEYRYIKGKRIRIRVKGQHSWRRRLTTVV
;
A
#
# COMPACT_ATOMS: atom_id res chain seq x y z
N MET A 1 17.46 -31.00 -10.13
CA MET A 1 17.05 -31.41 -8.76
C MET A 1 17.11 -30.16 -7.87
N LEU A 2 15.97 -29.60 -7.48
CA LEU A 2 15.90 -28.50 -6.51
C LEU A 2 15.77 -29.12 -5.12
N SER A 3 16.66 -28.74 -4.19
CA SER A 3 16.71 -29.34 -2.85
C SER A 3 15.46 -29.01 -2.04
N LYS A 4 15.00 -29.99 -1.26
CA LYS A 4 14.01 -29.81 -0.20
C LYS A 4 14.62 -28.84 0.82
N GLY A 5 14.24 -27.56 0.79
CA GLY A 5 14.71 -26.62 1.82
C GLY A 5 14.78 -25.13 1.45
N GLN A 6 14.56 -24.72 0.20
CA GLN A 6 14.24 -23.31 -0.06
C GLN A 6 12.75 -23.11 0.20
N GLY A 7 12.39 -22.86 1.46
CA GLY A 7 11.09 -22.29 1.77
C GLY A 7 10.88 -21.09 0.84
N LYS A 8 9.79 -21.07 0.07
CA LYS A 8 9.51 -20.00 -0.89
C LYS A 8 9.65 -18.67 -0.15
N THR A 9 10.68 -17.91 -0.49
CA THR A 9 10.92 -16.64 0.18
C THR A 9 9.90 -15.61 -0.30
N MET A 10 9.55 -14.64 0.54
CA MET A 10 8.70 -13.51 0.13
C MET A 10 9.25 -12.80 -1.13
N GLY A 11 10.57 -12.78 -1.32
CA GLY A 11 11.19 -12.26 -2.55
C GLY A 11 10.80 -13.05 -3.79
N SER A 12 10.83 -14.38 -3.74
CA SER A 12 10.43 -15.25 -4.85
C SER A 12 8.95 -15.08 -5.20
N TYR A 13 8.09 -14.97 -4.19
CA TYR A 13 6.66 -14.70 -4.38
C TYR A 13 6.42 -13.35 -5.06
N TYR A 14 7.11 -12.30 -4.60
CA TYR A 14 6.98 -10.97 -5.19
C TYR A 14 7.46 -10.94 -6.65
N GLN A 15 8.57 -11.61 -6.95
CA GLN A 15 9.08 -11.74 -8.33
C GLN A 15 8.09 -12.45 -9.24
N LEU A 16 7.51 -13.56 -8.78
CA LEU A 16 6.50 -14.29 -9.55
C LEU A 16 5.25 -13.45 -9.78
N LEU A 17 4.77 -12.75 -8.74
CA LEU A 17 3.63 -11.84 -8.86
C LEU A 17 3.89 -10.73 -9.89
N ASN A 18 5.09 -10.15 -9.88
CA ASN A 18 5.49 -9.14 -10.86
C ASN A 18 5.51 -9.71 -12.29
N ALA A 19 6.13 -10.87 -12.48
CA ALA A 19 6.23 -11.50 -13.79
C ALA A 19 4.86 -11.84 -14.37
N LEU A 20 3.95 -12.41 -13.56
CA LEU A 20 2.58 -12.71 -13.98
C LEU A 20 1.81 -11.45 -14.39
N ALA A 21 1.97 -10.36 -13.63
CA ALA A 21 1.34 -9.09 -13.94
C ALA A 21 1.86 -8.47 -15.24
N GLU A 22 3.19 -8.51 -15.46
CA GLU A 22 3.84 -8.00 -16.67
C GLU A 22 3.49 -8.82 -17.92
N ASP A 23 3.30 -10.12 -17.77
CA ASP A 23 2.85 -11.03 -18.84
C ASP A 23 1.33 -10.99 -19.07
N GLY A 24 0.61 -10.11 -18.36
CA GLY A 24 -0.84 -9.94 -18.50
C GLY A 24 -1.68 -11.08 -17.90
N ARG A 25 -1.05 -12.05 -17.22
CA ARG A 25 -1.67 -13.23 -16.59
C ARG A 25 -2.28 -12.87 -15.24
N LEU A 26 -3.29 -12.02 -15.28
CA LEU A 26 -3.93 -11.46 -14.07
C LEU A 26 -4.55 -12.53 -13.19
N GLU A 27 -5.25 -13.51 -13.77
CA GLU A 27 -5.94 -14.56 -13.00
C GLU A 27 -4.95 -15.33 -12.11
N GLU A 28 -3.81 -15.75 -12.67
CA GLU A 28 -2.76 -16.42 -11.91
C GLU A 28 -2.09 -15.50 -10.87
N ALA A 29 -1.98 -14.20 -11.17
CA ALA A 29 -1.49 -13.22 -10.20
C ALA A 29 -2.45 -13.08 -9.00
N GLU A 30 -3.77 -13.11 -9.26
CA GLU A 30 -4.80 -13.07 -8.21
C GLU A 30 -4.82 -14.37 -7.39
N GLU A 31 -4.71 -15.53 -8.03
CA GLU A 31 -4.58 -16.82 -7.33
C GLU A 31 -3.37 -16.83 -6.40
N LEU A 32 -2.23 -16.34 -6.90
CA LEU A 32 -1.00 -16.23 -6.11
C LEU A 32 -1.17 -15.24 -4.95
N TRP A 33 -1.76 -14.08 -5.21
CA TRP A 33 -2.07 -13.09 -4.17
C TRP A 33 -2.95 -13.68 -3.07
N ASN A 34 -4.07 -14.30 -3.43
CA ASN A 34 -5.02 -14.89 -2.48
C ASN A 34 -4.36 -15.98 -1.62
N LYS A 35 -3.50 -16.80 -2.24
CA LYS A 35 -2.72 -17.80 -1.52
C LYS A 35 -1.76 -17.15 -0.51
N ILE A 36 -0.97 -16.17 -0.95
CA ILE A 36 0.00 -15.51 -0.06
C ILE A 36 -0.73 -14.77 1.07
N PHE A 37 -1.82 -14.08 0.75
CA PHE A 37 -2.62 -13.29 1.67
C PHE A 37 -3.25 -14.16 2.77
N SER A 38 -3.88 -15.28 2.38
CA SER A 38 -4.47 -16.22 3.34
C SER A 38 -3.44 -16.93 4.23
N GLU A 39 -2.26 -17.25 3.68
CA GLU A 39 -1.20 -17.93 4.44
C GLU A 39 -0.40 -16.99 5.36
N ASN A 40 -0.36 -15.68 5.10
CA ASN A 40 0.61 -14.77 5.73
C ASN A 40 0.00 -13.44 6.21
N LEU A 41 -1.30 -13.39 6.48
CA LEU A 41 -2.08 -12.16 6.74
C LEU A 41 -1.38 -11.12 7.64
N GLU A 42 -0.88 -11.53 8.81
CA GLU A 42 -0.25 -10.62 9.79
C GLU A 42 1.19 -10.20 9.43
N SER A 43 1.86 -10.96 8.56
CA SER A 43 3.28 -10.79 8.24
C SER A 43 3.54 -10.37 6.79
N LEU A 44 2.46 -10.11 6.03
CA LEU A 44 2.56 -9.82 4.62
C LEU A 44 3.29 -8.49 4.38
N PRO A 45 4.40 -8.47 3.63
CA PRO A 45 5.12 -7.23 3.39
C PRO A 45 4.25 -6.23 2.61
N ARG A 46 4.30 -4.97 3.06
CA ARG A 46 3.65 -3.80 2.45
C ARG A 46 3.75 -3.73 0.92
N ILE A 47 4.86 -4.20 0.35
CA ILE A 47 5.12 -4.12 -1.09
C ILE A 47 4.15 -4.95 -1.93
N PHE A 48 3.55 -6.00 -1.38
CA PHE A 48 2.56 -6.82 -2.09
C PHE A 48 1.24 -6.06 -2.28
N PHE A 49 0.73 -5.41 -1.23
CA PHE A 49 -0.44 -4.53 -1.32
C PHE A 49 -0.25 -3.44 -2.37
N ILE A 50 0.92 -2.77 -2.33
CA ILE A 50 1.27 -1.73 -3.30
C ILE A 50 1.22 -2.27 -4.73
N LYS A 51 1.76 -3.48 -4.96
CA LYS A 51 1.77 -4.10 -6.27
C LYS A 51 0.36 -4.42 -6.75
N MET A 52 -0.48 -5.05 -5.93
CA MET A 52 -1.86 -5.39 -6.31
C MET A 52 -2.72 -4.16 -6.60
N ILE A 53 -2.62 -3.13 -5.76
CA ILE A 53 -3.32 -1.85 -6.00
C ILE A 53 -2.87 -1.23 -7.33
N SER A 54 -1.57 -1.26 -7.63
CA SER A 54 -1.04 -0.73 -8.90
C SER A 54 -1.58 -1.51 -10.09
N ILE A 55 -1.58 -2.85 -10.02
CA ILE A 55 -2.13 -3.72 -11.08
C ILE A 55 -3.61 -3.39 -11.36
N TYR A 56 -4.43 -3.29 -10.31
CA TYR A 56 -5.84 -2.98 -10.46
C TYR A 56 -6.10 -1.57 -10.95
N TYR A 57 -5.31 -0.59 -10.50
CA TYR A 57 -5.38 0.78 -10.99
C TYR A 57 -5.08 0.85 -12.50
N ASP A 58 -4.00 0.21 -12.95
CA ASP A 58 -3.59 0.23 -14.36
C ASP A 58 -4.62 -0.47 -15.27
N LYS A 59 -5.32 -1.48 -14.75
CA LYS A 59 -6.40 -2.18 -15.46
C LYS A 59 -7.78 -1.55 -15.30
N GLY A 60 -7.92 -0.47 -14.52
CA GLY A 60 -9.21 0.18 -14.25
C GLY A 60 -10.17 -0.65 -13.38
N MET A 61 -9.66 -1.65 -12.66
CA MET A 61 -10.45 -2.53 -11.79
C MET A 61 -10.65 -1.88 -10.41
N ASN A 62 -11.42 -0.79 -10.40
CA ASN A 62 -11.55 0.10 -9.25
C ASN A 62 -12.08 -0.57 -7.98
N GLU A 63 -13.02 -1.51 -8.10
CA GLU A 63 -13.60 -2.21 -6.95
C GLU A 63 -12.56 -3.05 -6.21
N LYS A 64 -11.85 -3.94 -6.94
CA LYS A 64 -10.76 -4.74 -6.37
C LYS A 64 -9.61 -3.88 -5.83
N MET A 65 -9.33 -2.73 -6.46
CA MET A 65 -8.36 -1.77 -5.94
C MET A 65 -8.78 -1.24 -4.55
N PHE A 66 -10.05 -0.91 -4.37
CA PHE A 66 -10.57 -0.43 -3.08
C PHE A 66 -10.59 -1.52 -2.02
N GLU A 67 -10.88 -2.77 -2.39
CA GLU A 67 -10.80 -3.93 -1.48
C GLU A 67 -9.39 -4.08 -0.90
N VAL A 68 -8.36 -4.16 -1.76
CA VAL A 68 -6.97 -4.29 -1.29
C VAL A 68 -6.52 -3.07 -0.48
N PHE A 69 -7.00 -1.87 -0.84
CA PHE A 69 -6.72 -0.67 -0.05
C PHE A 69 -7.37 -0.72 1.34
N ALA A 70 -8.61 -1.22 1.44
CA ALA A 70 -9.29 -1.41 2.73
C ALA A 70 -8.55 -2.44 3.60
N ASP A 71 -8.19 -3.60 3.03
CA ASP A 71 -7.40 -4.64 3.72
C ASP A 71 -6.08 -4.07 4.25
N MET A 72 -5.40 -3.26 3.43
CA MET A 72 -4.16 -2.58 3.82
C MET A 72 -4.37 -1.69 5.05
N GLU A 73 -5.48 -0.93 5.10
CA GLU A 73 -5.81 -0.08 6.23
C GLU A 73 -6.23 -0.87 7.49
N GLU A 74 -7.01 -1.94 7.31
CA GLU A 74 -7.51 -2.81 8.39
C GLU A 74 -6.36 -3.56 9.08
N LEU A 75 -5.38 -4.02 8.31
CA LEU A 75 -4.16 -4.66 8.81
C LEU A 75 -3.13 -3.64 9.36
N GLY A 76 -3.47 -2.36 9.39
CA GLY A 76 -2.60 -1.30 9.91
C GLY A 76 -1.38 -1.00 9.03
N VAL A 77 -1.37 -1.48 7.79
CA VAL A 77 -0.28 -1.25 6.82
C VAL A 77 -0.46 0.14 6.21
N GLN A 78 0.55 1.01 6.33
CA GLN A 78 0.40 2.39 5.85
C GLN A 78 0.59 2.52 4.33
N PRO A 79 -0.38 3.10 3.58
CA PRO A 79 -0.19 3.42 2.17
C PRO A 79 0.86 4.53 2.00
N ASP A 80 1.52 4.56 0.85
CA ASP A 80 2.39 5.70 0.51
C ASP A 80 1.60 6.71 -0.32
N GLN A 81 2.28 7.81 -0.61
CA GLN A 81 1.72 8.89 -1.39
C GLN A 81 1.34 8.46 -2.81
N ALA A 82 1.99 7.43 -3.39
CA ALA A 82 1.61 6.92 -4.71
C ALA A 82 0.27 6.18 -4.64
N ILE A 83 0.09 5.30 -3.64
CA ILE A 83 -1.18 4.62 -3.39
C ILE A 83 -2.30 5.61 -3.07
N VAL A 84 -2.06 6.56 -2.16
CA VAL A 84 -3.03 7.61 -1.82
C VAL A 84 -3.41 8.43 -3.05
N ARG A 85 -2.46 8.71 -3.95
CA ARG A 85 -2.75 9.40 -5.21
C ARG A 85 -3.63 8.55 -6.12
N MET A 86 -3.28 7.29 -6.38
CA MET A 86 -4.07 6.39 -7.24
C MET A 86 -5.51 6.26 -6.75
N VAL A 87 -5.70 5.99 -5.46
CA VAL A 87 -7.04 5.89 -4.83
C VAL A 87 -7.81 7.21 -4.96
N GLY A 88 -7.13 8.34 -4.72
CA GLY A 88 -7.71 9.67 -4.88
C GLY A 88 -8.15 9.96 -6.32
N ASP A 89 -7.30 9.62 -7.30
CA ASP A 89 -7.57 9.81 -8.72
C ASP A 89 -8.82 9.02 -9.14
N VAL A 90 -9.00 7.78 -8.64
CA VAL A 90 -10.21 6.98 -8.89
C VAL A 90 -11.44 7.59 -8.22
N PHE A 91 -11.36 8.01 -6.95
CA PHE A 91 -12.50 8.67 -6.30
C PHE A 91 -12.97 9.91 -7.06
N GLN A 92 -12.04 10.72 -7.56
CA GLN A 92 -12.39 11.89 -8.36
C GLN A 92 -13.06 11.50 -9.68
N LYS A 93 -12.50 10.53 -10.41
CA LYS A 93 -13.08 10.02 -11.67
C LYS A 93 -14.49 9.46 -11.49
N MET A 94 -14.78 8.86 -10.32
CA MET A 94 -16.09 8.30 -9.98
C MET A 94 -17.03 9.32 -9.30
N GLY A 95 -16.62 10.59 -9.14
CA GLY A 95 -17.44 11.62 -8.47
C GLY A 95 -17.60 11.44 -6.96
N MET A 96 -16.80 10.58 -6.33
CA MET A 96 -16.87 10.25 -4.90
C MET A 96 -16.10 11.26 -4.04
N LEU A 97 -16.47 12.54 -4.13
CA LEU A 97 -15.71 13.65 -3.53
C LEU A 97 -15.62 13.56 -1.99
N ASP A 98 -16.67 13.09 -1.32
CA ASP A 98 -16.66 12.89 0.14
C ASP A 98 -15.56 11.90 0.58
N LYS A 99 -15.34 10.84 -0.21
CA LYS A 99 -14.29 9.85 0.08
C LYS A 99 -12.92 10.42 -0.23
N TYR A 100 -12.79 11.19 -1.32
CA TYR A 100 -11.57 11.90 -1.66
C TYR A 100 -11.13 12.87 -0.56
N ASP A 101 -12.04 13.68 -0.01
CA ASP A 101 -11.72 14.65 1.05
C ASP A 101 -11.32 13.95 2.36
N LYS A 102 -12.03 12.87 2.72
CA LYS A 102 -11.64 12.00 3.85
C LYS A 102 -10.24 11.41 3.65
N LEU A 103 -9.94 10.93 2.45
CA LEU A 103 -8.62 10.38 2.10
C LEU A 103 -7.52 11.44 2.25
N LYS A 104 -7.70 12.64 1.70
CA LYS A 104 -6.72 13.74 1.80
C LYS A 104 -6.51 14.21 3.24
N LYS A 105 -7.56 14.25 4.04
CA LYS A 105 -7.47 14.59 5.46
C LYS A 105 -6.71 13.51 6.25
N LYS A 106 -6.95 12.23 5.93
CA LYS A 106 -6.30 11.08 6.58
C LYS A 106 -4.83 10.96 6.19
N TYR A 107 -4.50 11.21 4.92
CA TYR A 107 -3.17 11.12 4.33
C TYR A 107 -2.77 12.43 3.66
N PRO A 108 -2.43 13.46 4.45
CA PRO A 108 -1.99 14.72 3.88
C PRO A 108 -0.69 14.54 3.09
N PRO A 109 -0.47 15.34 2.04
CA PRO A 109 0.81 15.37 1.33
C PRO A 109 1.95 15.62 2.30
N THR A 110 3.10 15.02 2.02
CA THR A 110 4.31 15.31 2.77
C THR A 110 4.75 16.75 2.48
N SER A 111 4.61 17.65 3.44
CA SER A 111 5.15 19.00 3.36
C SER A 111 6.59 19.06 3.87
N TRP A 112 7.37 19.94 3.25
CA TRP A 112 8.75 20.23 3.63
C TRP A 112 8.84 21.68 4.09
N GLU A 113 9.52 21.89 5.21
CA GLU A 113 9.83 23.22 5.72
C GLU A 113 11.35 23.41 5.73
N TYR A 114 11.78 24.63 5.43
CA TYR A 114 13.16 25.03 5.68
C TYR A 114 13.26 25.65 7.06
N ARG A 115 14.20 25.16 7.87
CA ARG A 115 14.55 25.76 9.16
C ARG A 115 16.02 26.10 9.20
N TYR A 116 16.35 27.19 9.88
CA TYR A 116 17.72 27.55 10.17
C TYR A 116 18.07 27.03 11.56
N ILE A 117 19.05 26.13 11.64
CA ILE A 117 19.57 25.62 12.91
C ILE A 117 21.08 25.88 12.92
N LYS A 118 21.56 26.63 13.92
CA LYS A 118 22.98 27.03 14.04
C LYS A 118 23.53 27.67 12.75
N GLY A 119 22.76 28.56 12.12
CA GLY A 119 23.14 29.24 10.88
C GLY A 119 23.07 28.39 9.60
N LYS A 120 22.77 27.09 9.69
CA LYS A 120 22.63 26.20 8.51
C LYS A 120 21.16 26.04 8.13
N ARG A 121 20.84 26.20 6.84
CA ARG A 121 19.50 25.92 6.29
C ARG A 121 19.32 24.42 6.13
N ILE A 122 18.41 23.83 6.88
CA ILE A 122 18.05 22.42 6.77
C ILE A 122 16.61 22.28 6.26
N ARG A 123 16.37 21.30 5.39
CA ARG A 123 15.03 20.94 4.93
C ARG A 123 14.48 19.84 5.82
N ILE A 124 13.45 20.13 6.59
CA ILE A 124 12.81 19.21 7.52
C ILE A 124 11.48 18.76 6.94
N ARG A 125 11.19 17.46 7.05
CA ARG A 125 9.87 16.92 6.72
C ARG A 125 8.90 17.34 7.81
N VAL A 126 7.85 18.08 7.45
CA VAL A 126 6.74 18.36 8.36
C VAL A 126 5.99 17.05 8.55
N LYS A 127 6.05 16.49 9.76
CA LYS A 127 5.21 15.34 10.09
C LYS A 127 3.78 15.85 10.20
N GLY A 128 2.92 15.48 9.26
CA GLY A 128 1.47 15.58 9.47
C GLY A 128 1.13 14.85 10.78
N GLN A 129 0.17 15.37 11.55
CA GLN A 129 -0.28 14.72 12.78
C GLN A 129 -0.94 13.37 12.45
N HIS A 130 -0.14 12.31 12.36
CA HIS A 130 -0.64 10.96 12.15
C HIS A 130 -1.06 10.39 13.52
N SER A 131 -2.35 10.43 13.82
CA SER A 131 -2.94 9.92 15.08
C SER A 131 -3.09 8.40 15.13
N TRP A 132 -2.73 7.67 14.07
CA TRP A 132 -2.94 6.22 13.93
C TRP A 132 -2.12 5.34 14.89
N ARG A 133 -1.12 5.90 15.59
CA ARG A 133 -0.29 5.18 16.58
C ARG A 133 -0.91 5.09 18.00
N ARG A 134 -2.22 5.34 18.19
CA ARG A 134 -2.84 5.38 19.53
C ARG A 134 -3.84 4.27 19.87
N ARG A 135 -3.92 3.18 19.10
CA ARG A 135 -4.55 1.93 19.57
C ARG A 135 -3.59 0.78 19.31
N LEU A 136 -3.48 -0.15 20.26
CA LEU A 136 -2.56 -1.30 20.36
C LEU A 136 -1.43 -1.24 21.41
N THR A 137 -1.55 -0.41 22.46
CA THR A 137 -0.91 -0.71 23.74
C THR A 137 -1.86 -0.47 24.89
N THR A 138 -2.74 -1.44 25.15
CA THR A 138 -3.21 -1.80 26.49
C THR A 138 -3.65 -3.26 26.42
N VAL A 139 -2.69 -4.17 26.55
CA VAL A 139 -2.95 -5.45 27.21
C VAL A 139 -2.52 -5.19 28.65
N VAL A 140 -3.49 -5.09 29.55
CA VAL A 140 -3.32 -5.35 30.98
C VAL A 140 -4.38 -6.39 31.33
#